data_AF-A0A183HRR9-F1
#
_entry.id   AF-A0A183HRR9-F1
#
_cell.length_a   1.000
_cell.length_b   1.000
_cell.length_c   1.000
_cell.angle_alpha   90.00
_cell.angle_beta   90.00
_cell.angle_gamma   90.00
#
_symmetry.space_group_name_H-M   'P 1'
#
loop_
_entity.id
_entity.type
_entity.pdbx_description
1 polymer ?
#
loop_
_entity_poly.entity_id
_entity_poly.type
_entity_poly.pdbx_seq_one_letter_code
_entity_poly.pdbx_strand_id
1 'polypeptide(L)'
;MTYMLHSVAEQAVNGIFELCSYFFFAMYSFFISNAHNIANSFFSSNLKNVMDNLENDLFNNSPSKDTSKCKYFPCTLLQDVKLDSGPSYALRERIVGAESVNFISKQLDLIRPVIESLVDHDIIEKYYTEILAVIPEMRECIYGCAVSCLIDYDRFVNDVMTTKWDIDQLQSQHSIYVDNILQVRSFVS
;
A
#
# COMPACT_ATOMS: atom_id res chain seq x y z
N MET A 1 1.90 24.99 34.06
CA MET A 1 2.83 24.67 32.94
C MET A 1 2.65 23.26 32.40
N THR A 2 2.25 22.27 33.21
CA THR A 2 1.97 20.88 32.75
C THR A 2 0.81 20.77 31.77
N TYR A 3 -0.26 21.55 31.94
CA TYR A 3 -1.40 21.56 31.00
C TYR A 3 -1.06 22.02 29.58
N MET A 4 -0.13 22.97 29.43
CA MET A 4 0.32 23.41 28.10
C MET A 4 1.15 22.34 27.40
N LEU A 5 2.00 21.61 28.13
CA LEU A 5 2.78 20.50 27.58
C LEU A 5 1.87 19.35 27.11
N HIS A 6 0.85 19.00 27.90
CA HIS A 6 -0.11 17.96 27.53
C HIS A 6 -0.94 18.36 26.29
N SER A 7 -1.41 19.60 26.24
CA SER A 7 -2.18 20.12 25.09
C SER A 7 -1.34 20.16 23.79
N VAL A 8 -0.05 20.48 23.89
CA VAL A 8 0.85 20.47 22.73
C VAL A 8 1.18 19.04 22.29
N ALA A 9 1.32 18.10 23.24
CA ALA A 9 1.60 16.71 22.93
C ALA A 9 0.43 16.04 22.18
N GLU A 10 -0.80 16.27 22.63
CA GLU A 10 -2.01 15.78 21.96
C GLU A 10 -2.13 16.30 20.53
N GLN A 11 -1.91 17.61 20.33
CA GLN A 11 -1.90 18.20 18.98
C GLN A 11 -0.79 17.63 18.09
N ALA A 12 0.41 17.43 18.65
CA ALA A 12 1.54 16.88 17.91
C ALA A 12 1.29 15.43 17.48
N VAL A 13 0.75 14.59 18.38
CA VAL A 13 0.41 13.19 18.08
C VAL A 13 -0.67 13.10 17.03
N ASN A 14 -1.73 13.92 17.14
CA ASN A 14 -2.76 13.99 16.12
C ASN A 14 -2.19 14.43 14.76
N GLY A 15 -1.29 15.40 14.75
CA GLY A 15 -0.59 15.82 13.52
C GLY A 15 0.28 14.71 12.91
N ILE A 16 0.96 13.92 13.74
CA ILE A 16 1.73 12.74 13.28
C ILE A 16 0.78 11.70 12.66
N PHE A 17 -0.32 11.37 13.34
CA PHE A 17 -1.31 10.42 12.83
C PHE A 17 -1.94 10.88 11.52
N GLU A 18 -2.33 12.16 11.42
CA GLU A 18 -2.86 12.74 10.18
C GLU A 18 -1.84 12.67 9.03
N LEU A 19 -0.57 13.00 9.29
CA LEU A 19 0.49 12.93 8.30
C LEU A 19 0.73 11.48 7.83
N CYS A 20 0.78 10.53 8.76
CA CYS A 20 0.94 9.11 8.45
C CYS A 20 -0.27 8.58 7.67
N SER A 21 -1.49 8.93 8.07
CA SER A 21 -2.72 8.56 7.33
C SER A 21 -2.73 9.10 5.91
N TYR A 22 -2.36 10.37 5.73
CA TYR A 22 -2.23 10.97 4.40
C TYR A 22 -1.19 10.24 3.55
N PHE A 23 -0.04 9.91 4.13
CA PHE A 23 1.01 9.15 3.45
C PHE A 23 0.51 7.75 3.03
N PHE A 24 -0.13 7.01 3.93
CA PHE A 24 -0.69 5.69 3.61
C PHE A 24 -1.76 5.81 2.50
N PHE A 25 -2.65 6.80 2.57
CA PHE A 25 -3.62 7.06 1.53
C PHE A 25 -2.99 7.38 0.18
N ALA A 26 -1.97 8.24 0.14
CA ALA A 26 -1.26 8.55 -1.09
C ALA A 26 -0.61 7.31 -1.71
N MET A 27 0.06 6.48 -0.90
CA MET A 27 0.69 5.25 -1.39
C MET A 27 -0.34 4.25 -1.91
N TYR A 28 -1.49 4.12 -1.24
CA TYR A 28 -2.60 3.28 -1.71
C TYR A 28 -3.14 3.80 -3.04
N SER A 29 -3.49 5.08 -3.09
CA SER A 29 -4.05 5.71 -4.28
C SER A 29 -3.12 5.59 -5.49
N PHE A 30 -1.81 5.77 -5.30
CA PHE A 30 -0.83 5.69 -6.39
C PHE A 30 -0.60 4.27 -6.90
N PHE A 31 -0.39 3.30 -6.00
CA PHE A 31 0.13 2.00 -6.41
C PHE A 31 -0.92 0.89 -6.48
N ILE A 32 -2.08 1.07 -5.83
CA ILE A 32 -3.15 0.07 -5.80
C ILE A 32 -4.28 0.42 -6.77
N SER A 33 -4.63 1.70 -6.98
CA SER A 33 -5.74 2.08 -7.88
C SER A 33 -5.57 1.64 -9.33
N ASN A 34 -4.33 1.36 -9.75
CA ASN A 34 -4.02 0.85 -11.10
C ASN A 34 -4.05 -0.69 -11.20
N ALA A 35 -4.65 -1.37 -10.23
CA ALA A 35 -4.85 -2.81 -10.21
C ALA A 35 -5.66 -3.30 -11.44
N HIS A 36 -5.02 -4.06 -12.33
CA HIS A 36 -5.76 -4.88 -13.30
C HIS A 36 -6.60 -5.94 -12.56
N ASN A 37 -7.66 -6.45 -13.21
CA ASN A 37 -8.73 -7.29 -12.64
C ASN A 37 -8.30 -8.39 -11.64
N ILE A 38 -7.09 -8.94 -11.77
CA ILE A 38 -6.55 -9.98 -10.88
C ILE A 38 -6.29 -9.43 -9.47
N ALA A 39 -5.73 -8.24 -9.35
CA ALA A 39 -5.39 -7.67 -8.04
C ALA A 39 -6.67 -7.36 -7.22
N ASN A 40 -7.79 -7.05 -7.88
CA ASN A 40 -9.09 -6.88 -7.21
C ASN A 40 -9.60 -8.12 -6.46
N SER A 41 -9.17 -9.33 -6.86
CA SER A 41 -9.52 -10.57 -6.17
C SER A 41 -8.69 -10.82 -4.89
N PHE A 42 -7.54 -10.16 -4.75
CA PHE A 42 -6.64 -10.28 -3.60
C PHE A 42 -6.92 -9.25 -2.50
N PHE A 43 -7.74 -8.24 -2.76
CA PHE A 43 -7.98 -7.15 -1.82
C PHE A 43 -9.11 -7.48 -0.84
N SER A 44 -8.86 -7.35 0.46
CA SER A 44 -9.94 -7.45 1.44
C SER A 44 -10.88 -6.25 1.34
N SER A 45 -12.15 -6.49 1.67
CA SER A 45 -13.12 -5.41 1.86
C SER A 45 -12.75 -4.51 3.05
N ASN A 46 -11.97 -5.01 4.01
CA ASN A 46 -11.56 -4.24 5.18
C ASN A 46 -10.58 -3.12 4.80
N LEU A 47 -9.53 -3.43 4.04
CA LEU A 47 -8.57 -2.43 3.55
C LEU A 47 -9.28 -1.34 2.74
N LYS A 48 -10.17 -1.74 1.81
CA LYS A 48 -10.95 -0.80 1.00
C LYS A 48 -11.79 0.12 1.87
N ASN A 49 -12.54 -0.43 2.82
CA ASN A 49 -13.37 0.36 3.74
C ASN A 49 -12.54 1.34 4.57
N VAL A 50 -11.39 0.91 5.12
CA VAL A 50 -10.49 1.78 5.89
C VAL A 50 -9.95 2.92 5.01
N MET A 51 -9.60 2.62 3.75
CA MET A 51 -9.12 3.64 2.82
C MET A 51 -10.18 4.63 2.36
N ASP A 52 -11.41 4.15 2.12
CA ASP A 52 -12.55 4.99 1.78
C ASP A 52 -12.92 5.91 2.96
N ASN A 53 -12.85 5.39 4.19
CA ASN A 53 -13.03 6.19 5.40
C ASN A 53 -11.93 7.26 5.54
N LEU A 54 -10.67 6.88 5.30
CA LEU A 54 -9.54 7.82 5.31
C LEU A 54 -9.68 8.91 4.24
N GLU A 55 -10.13 8.56 3.04
CA GLU A 55 -10.39 9.53 1.98
C GLU A 55 -11.45 10.55 2.42
N ASN A 56 -12.57 10.07 2.97
CA ASN A 56 -13.62 10.94 3.48
C ASN A 56 -13.11 11.83 4.63
N ASP A 57 -12.33 11.27 5.54
CA ASP A 57 -11.79 12.01 6.68
C ASP A 57 -10.77 13.09 6.28
N LEU A 58 -9.95 12.81 5.26
CA LEU A 58 -8.92 13.72 4.74
C LEU A 58 -9.49 14.79 3.81
N PHE A 59 -10.54 14.50 3.03
CA PHE A 59 -11.00 15.40 1.97
C PHE A 59 -12.40 16.00 2.18
N ASN A 60 -13.28 15.35 2.94
CA ASN A 60 -14.72 15.71 2.99
C ASN A 60 -15.21 16.31 4.31
N ASN A 61 -14.41 16.32 5.39
CA ASN A 61 -14.86 16.87 6.67
C ASN A 61 -14.79 18.42 6.73
N SER A 62 -15.86 19.07 6.27
CA SER A 62 -16.23 20.44 6.64
C SER A 62 -17.70 20.49 7.07
N PRO A 63 -18.01 20.74 8.36
CA PRO A 63 -19.30 21.25 8.80
C PRO A 63 -19.28 22.78 8.74
N SER A 64 -19.24 23.36 7.55
CA SER A 64 -19.54 24.79 7.38
C SER A 64 -20.16 25.04 6.01
N LYS A 65 -21.22 25.86 6.00
CA LYS A 65 -22.06 26.18 4.84
C LYS A 65 -21.38 27.12 3.82
N ASP A 66 -20.06 27.13 3.74
CA ASP A 66 -19.32 27.88 2.74
C ASP A 66 -18.52 26.93 1.85
N THR A 67 -18.79 27.04 0.57
CA THR A 67 -18.28 26.26 -0.57
C THR A 67 -16.78 25.92 -0.49
N SER A 68 -16.48 24.64 -0.74
CA SER A 68 -15.24 24.10 -1.32
C SER A 68 -13.92 24.35 -0.55
N LYS A 69 -13.72 23.73 0.61
CA LYS A 69 -12.37 23.54 1.17
C LYS A 69 -12.16 22.08 1.57
N CYS A 70 -11.43 21.32 0.75
CA CYS A 70 -10.81 20.08 1.22
C CYS A 70 -9.81 20.42 2.32
N LYS A 71 -9.72 19.56 3.36
CA LYS A 71 -8.75 19.73 4.46
C LYS A 71 -7.30 19.60 3.94
N TYR A 72 -7.09 18.77 2.91
CA TYR A 72 -5.80 18.59 2.22
C TYR A 72 -5.97 18.54 0.70
N PHE A 73 -4.91 18.88 -0.04
CA PHE A 73 -4.88 18.67 -1.49
C PHE A 73 -4.46 17.23 -1.81
N PRO A 74 -5.10 16.57 -2.79
CA PRO A 74 -4.66 15.25 -3.22
C PRO A 74 -3.22 15.33 -3.75
N CYS A 75 -2.39 14.38 -3.32
CA CYS A 75 -1.05 14.26 -3.85
C CYS A 75 -1.14 13.72 -5.29
N THR A 76 -0.27 14.19 -6.18
CA THR A 76 -0.18 13.67 -7.55
C THR A 76 1.14 12.95 -7.74
N LEU A 77 1.09 11.75 -8.29
CA LEU A 77 2.29 11.01 -8.66
C LEU A 77 3.08 11.79 -9.73
N LEU A 78 4.40 11.83 -9.59
CA LEU A 78 5.26 12.53 -10.54
C LEU A 78 5.12 11.90 -11.94
N GLN A 79 5.07 12.73 -13.00
CA GLN A 79 4.88 12.27 -14.39
C GLN A 79 5.98 11.31 -14.87
N ASP A 80 7.16 11.36 -14.25
CA ASP A 80 8.27 10.46 -14.54
C ASP A 80 8.01 9.01 -14.09
N VAL A 81 7.10 8.81 -13.11
CA VAL A 81 6.72 7.49 -12.63
C VAL A 81 5.62 6.92 -13.51
N LYS A 82 6.00 6.03 -14.42
CA LYS A 82 5.07 5.41 -15.37
C LYS A 82 4.64 4.04 -14.88
N LEU A 83 3.46 3.98 -14.28
CA LEU A 83 2.88 2.75 -13.72
C LEU A 83 2.50 1.72 -14.81
N ASP A 84 2.09 2.19 -15.99
CA ASP A 84 1.57 1.36 -17.09
C ASP A 84 2.54 1.17 -18.25
N SER A 85 3.72 1.79 -18.20
CA SER A 85 4.72 1.62 -19.25
C SER A 85 5.71 0.53 -18.90
N GLY A 86 5.77 -0.50 -19.74
CA GLY A 86 6.82 -1.51 -19.68
C GLY A 86 8.23 -0.92 -19.91
N PRO A 87 9.28 -1.67 -19.56
CA PRO A 87 9.24 -3.07 -19.13
C PRO A 87 9.08 -3.28 -17.62
N SER A 88 9.24 -2.23 -16.79
CA SER A 88 9.31 -2.38 -15.33
C SER A 88 8.05 -1.96 -14.56
N TYR A 89 7.07 -1.29 -15.17
CA TYR A 89 5.79 -0.91 -14.53
C TYR A 89 5.95 -0.20 -13.17
N ALA A 90 6.99 0.65 -13.07
CA ALA A 90 7.41 1.32 -11.85
C ALA A 90 7.66 0.37 -10.66
N LEU A 91 8.18 -0.84 -10.92
CA LEU A 91 8.43 -1.86 -9.91
C LEU A 91 9.31 -1.35 -8.76
N ARG A 92 10.34 -0.56 -9.08
CA ARG A 92 11.25 -0.02 -8.07
C ARG A 92 10.52 0.94 -7.13
N GLU A 93 9.72 1.84 -7.69
CA GLU A 93 8.91 2.81 -6.96
C GLU A 93 7.84 2.12 -6.11
N ARG A 94 7.20 1.07 -6.65
CA ARG A 94 6.24 0.23 -5.90
C ARG A 94 6.92 -0.50 -4.73
N ILE A 95 8.11 -1.07 -4.93
CA ILE A 95 8.88 -1.73 -3.85
C ILE A 95 9.25 -0.72 -2.77
N VAL A 96 9.78 0.44 -3.15
CA VAL A 96 10.13 1.50 -2.21
C VAL A 96 8.90 2.00 -1.47
N GLY A 97 7.77 2.19 -2.15
CA GLY A 97 6.50 2.60 -1.55
C GLY A 97 6.00 1.57 -0.52
N ALA A 98 5.96 0.29 -0.89
CA ALA A 98 5.57 -0.80 -0.01
C ALA A 98 6.44 -0.90 1.25
N GLU A 99 7.77 -0.82 1.09
CA GLU A 99 8.69 -0.87 2.23
C GLU A 99 8.66 0.41 3.07
N SER A 100 8.39 1.57 2.48
CA SER A 100 8.23 2.83 3.21
C SER A 100 7.00 2.80 4.12
N VAL A 101 5.89 2.28 3.61
CA VAL A 101 4.64 2.08 4.38
C VAL A 101 4.86 1.13 5.55
N ASN A 102 5.49 -0.02 5.30
CA ASN A 102 5.88 -0.99 6.32
C ASN A 102 6.82 -0.40 7.37
N PHE A 103 7.82 0.36 6.93
CA PHE A 103 8.79 0.99 7.82
C PHE A 103 8.11 1.98 8.75
N ILE A 104 7.27 2.88 8.23
CA ILE A 104 6.58 3.90 9.04
C ILE A 104 5.63 3.24 10.05
N SER A 105 4.87 2.21 9.65
CA SER A 105 4.03 1.45 10.58
C SER A 105 4.85 0.86 11.73
N LYS A 106 6.01 0.26 11.44
CA LYS A 106 6.91 -0.24 12.49
C LYS A 106 7.47 0.88 13.37
N GLN A 107 7.79 2.04 12.80
CA GLN A 107 8.24 3.19 13.60
C GLN A 107 7.14 3.67 14.55
N LEU A 108 5.89 3.68 14.10
CA LEU A 108 4.73 4.01 14.95
C LEU A 108 4.58 3.00 16.09
N ASP A 109 4.63 1.70 15.79
CA ASP A 109 4.61 0.64 16.82
C ASP A 109 5.74 0.77 17.84
N LEU A 110 6.95 1.13 17.39
CA LEU A 110 8.10 1.34 18.28
C LEU A 110 7.91 2.53 19.24
N ILE A 111 7.29 3.62 18.78
CA ILE A 111 7.06 4.82 19.61
C ILE A 111 5.74 4.77 20.39
N ARG A 112 4.91 3.75 20.19
CA ARG A 112 3.62 3.58 20.86
C ARG A 112 3.67 3.80 22.37
N PRO A 113 4.61 3.24 23.15
CA PRO A 113 4.65 3.45 24.61
C PRO A 113 4.87 4.91 24.99
N VAL A 114 5.57 5.68 24.15
CA VAL A 114 5.77 7.12 24.36
C VAL A 114 4.47 7.86 24.09
N ILE A 115 3.76 7.52 23.02
CA ILE A 115 2.48 8.15 22.68
C ILE A 115 1.43 7.86 23.77
N GLU A 116 1.37 6.63 24.27
CA GLU A 116 0.47 6.21 25.38
C GLU A 116 0.73 6.98 26.68
N SER A 117 1.95 7.48 26.88
CA SER A 117 2.28 8.33 28.04
C SER A 117 1.84 9.78 27.89
N LEU A 118 1.47 10.22 26.68
CA LEU A 118 1.25 11.61 26.30
C LEU A 118 -0.20 11.96 25.96
N VAL A 119 -1.02 10.98 25.59
CA VAL A 119 -2.38 11.18 25.04
C VAL A 119 -3.35 10.11 25.54
N ASP A 120 -4.64 10.40 25.47
CA ASP A 120 -5.72 9.47 25.84
C ASP A 120 -5.67 8.17 25.03
N HIS A 121 -5.90 7.07 25.76
CA HIS A 121 -5.80 5.70 25.27
C HIS A 121 -6.79 5.40 24.12
N ASP A 122 -7.95 6.05 24.10
CA ASP A 122 -9.00 5.81 23.10
C ASP A 122 -8.58 6.25 21.69
N ILE A 123 -7.86 7.38 21.59
CA ILE A 123 -7.37 7.92 20.31
C ILE A 123 -6.32 6.98 19.71
N ILE A 124 -5.45 6.45 20.56
CA ILE A 124 -4.37 5.55 20.19
C ILE A 124 -4.96 4.21 19.74
N GLU A 125 -5.83 3.60 20.53
CA GLU A 125 -6.40 2.30 20.18
C GLU A 125 -7.12 2.31 18.85
N LYS A 126 -7.92 3.34 18.58
CA LYS A 126 -8.58 3.47 17.27
C LYS A 126 -7.56 3.46 16.12
N TYR A 127 -6.50 4.27 16.21
CA TYR A 127 -5.51 4.37 15.14
C TYR A 127 -4.76 3.04 14.90
N TYR A 128 -4.32 2.38 15.97
CA TYR A 128 -3.54 1.15 15.86
C TYR A 128 -4.39 -0.05 15.43
N THR A 129 -5.65 -0.12 15.87
CA THR A 129 -6.55 -1.25 15.55
C THR A 129 -7.26 -1.10 14.20
N GLU A 130 -7.48 0.12 13.72
CA GLU A 130 -8.19 0.37 12.45
C GLU A 130 -7.19 0.60 11.31
N ILE A 131 -6.26 1.55 11.45
CA ILE A 131 -5.38 1.97 10.35
C ILE A 131 -4.14 1.08 10.27
N LEU A 132 -3.40 0.90 11.38
CA LEU A 132 -2.17 0.10 11.32
C LEU A 132 -2.42 -1.38 11.07
N ALA A 133 -3.58 -1.90 11.48
CA ALA A 133 -3.96 -3.29 11.25
C ALA A 133 -4.04 -3.68 9.77
N VAL A 134 -4.36 -2.74 8.87
CA VAL A 134 -4.48 -3.00 7.42
C VAL A 134 -3.17 -2.74 6.65
N ILE A 135 -2.13 -2.23 7.30
CA ILE A 135 -0.85 -1.91 6.65
C ILE A 135 -0.12 -3.14 6.07
N PRO A 136 -0.04 -4.29 6.78
CA PRO A 136 0.57 -5.49 6.20
C PRO A 136 -0.15 -5.93 4.91
N GLU A 137 -1.47 -5.87 4.91
CA GLU A 137 -2.28 -6.20 3.74
C GLU A 137 -2.04 -5.19 2.60
N MET A 138 -2.03 -3.90 2.90
CA MET A 138 -1.72 -2.85 1.91
C MET A 138 -0.35 -3.08 1.24
N ARG A 139 0.66 -3.48 2.01
CA ARG A 139 1.98 -3.82 1.49
C ARG A 139 1.90 -4.98 0.49
N GLU A 140 1.18 -6.05 0.84
CA GLU A 140 0.94 -7.18 -0.06
C GLU A 140 0.21 -6.76 -1.33
N CYS A 141 -0.77 -5.87 -1.22
CA CYS A 141 -1.52 -5.32 -2.35
C CYS A 141 -0.60 -4.56 -3.33
N ILE A 142 0.32 -3.73 -2.83
CA ILE A 142 1.27 -2.99 -3.68
C ILE A 142 2.16 -3.95 -4.47
N TYR A 143 2.66 -5.01 -3.83
CA TYR A 143 3.44 -6.05 -4.53
C TYR A 143 2.58 -6.83 -5.51
N GLY A 144 1.37 -7.23 -5.12
CA GLY A 144 0.43 -7.97 -5.96
C GLY A 144 0.12 -7.20 -7.24
N CYS A 145 -0.13 -5.89 -7.14
CA CYS A 145 -0.29 -5.02 -8.31
C CYS A 145 0.95 -5.03 -9.20
N ALA A 146 2.15 -4.86 -8.62
CA ALA A 146 3.40 -4.86 -9.38
C ALA A 146 3.60 -6.17 -10.16
N VAL A 147 3.37 -7.31 -9.50
CA VAL A 147 3.48 -8.64 -10.10
C VAL A 147 2.43 -8.85 -11.18
N SER A 148 1.20 -8.38 -10.98
CA SER A 148 0.11 -8.51 -11.97
C SER A 148 0.38 -7.77 -13.28
N CYS A 149 1.22 -6.72 -13.25
CA CYS A 149 1.66 -6.01 -14.45
C CYS A 149 2.83 -6.72 -15.15
N LEU A 150 3.66 -7.46 -14.41
CA LEU A 150 4.87 -8.12 -14.92
C LEU A 150 4.59 -9.53 -15.45
N ILE A 151 3.57 -10.21 -14.89
CA ILE A 151 3.22 -11.58 -15.23
C ILE A 151 1.82 -11.60 -15.82
N ASP A 152 1.72 -12.05 -17.07
CA ASP A 152 0.45 -12.46 -17.64
C ASP A 152 0.00 -13.76 -16.96
N TYR A 153 -0.84 -13.62 -15.93
CA TYR A 153 -1.28 -14.73 -15.10
C TYR A 153 -2.02 -15.80 -15.89
N ASP A 154 -2.91 -15.41 -16.80
CA ASP A 154 -3.70 -16.36 -17.60
C ASP A 154 -2.78 -17.17 -18.52
N ARG A 155 -1.84 -16.49 -19.18
CA ARG A 155 -0.82 -17.18 -19.98
C ARG A 155 0.07 -18.07 -19.13
N PHE A 156 0.52 -17.59 -17.96
CA PHE A 156 1.36 -18.34 -17.06
C PHE A 156 0.69 -19.64 -16.58
N VAL A 157 -0.58 -19.56 -16.14
CA VAL A 157 -1.35 -20.74 -15.72
C VAL A 157 -1.54 -21.70 -16.89
N ASN A 158 -1.84 -21.19 -18.08
CA ASN A 158 -1.97 -22.02 -19.28
C ASN A 158 -0.65 -22.73 -19.62
N ASP A 159 0.50 -22.04 -19.56
CA ASP A 159 1.81 -22.64 -19.82
C ASP A 159 2.14 -23.74 -18.81
N VAL A 160 1.80 -23.55 -17.52
CA VAL A 160 1.97 -24.57 -16.47
C VAL A 160 1.05 -25.78 -16.70
N MET A 161 -0.23 -25.53 -17.01
CA MET A 161 -1.23 -26.58 -17.24
C MET A 161 -0.94 -27.42 -18.48
N THR A 162 -0.39 -26.80 -19.52
CA THR A 162 -0.05 -27.48 -20.79
C THR A 162 1.33 -28.14 -20.77
N THR A 163 2.14 -27.87 -19.74
CA THR A 163 3.43 -28.54 -19.55
C THR A 163 3.21 -30.01 -19.21
N LYS A 164 3.90 -30.90 -19.92
CA LYS A 164 3.89 -32.33 -19.65
C LYS A 164 4.92 -32.67 -18.58
N TRP A 165 4.47 -33.35 -17.52
CA TRP A 165 5.29 -33.67 -16.34
C TRP A 165 5.81 -35.11 -16.32
N ASP A 166 5.60 -35.87 -17.40
CA ASP A 166 6.04 -37.26 -17.50
C ASP A 166 7.58 -37.32 -17.55
N ILE A 167 8.17 -38.19 -16.71
CA ILE A 167 9.63 -38.37 -16.56
C ILE A 167 10.30 -38.71 -17.91
N ASP A 168 9.60 -39.43 -18.78
CA ASP A 168 10.08 -39.82 -20.11
C ASP A 168 10.04 -38.68 -21.14
N GLN A 169 9.35 -37.57 -20.82
CA GLN A 169 9.19 -36.39 -21.71
C GLN A 169 9.81 -35.12 -21.11
N LEU A 170 10.49 -35.24 -19.95
CA LEU A 170 11.22 -34.14 -19.33
C LEU A 170 12.39 -33.73 -20.22
N GLN A 171 12.35 -32.49 -20.69
CA GLN A 171 13.44 -31.89 -21.46
C GLN A 171 14.60 -31.51 -20.52
N SER A 172 15.83 -31.49 -21.05
CA SER A 172 16.99 -30.98 -20.31
C SER A 172 16.97 -29.46 -20.13
N GLN A 173 16.12 -28.76 -20.90
CA GLN A 173 15.92 -27.32 -20.84
C GLN A 173 14.73 -26.97 -19.96
N HIS A 174 14.71 -25.73 -19.49
CA HIS A 174 13.58 -25.17 -18.76
C HIS A 174 12.32 -25.12 -19.64
N SER A 175 11.16 -25.30 -19.01
CA SER A 175 9.88 -25.00 -19.64
C SER A 175 9.72 -23.48 -19.84
N ILE A 176 8.97 -23.07 -20.85
CA ILE A 176 8.80 -21.65 -21.24
C ILE A 176 8.34 -20.77 -20.06
N TYR A 177 7.46 -21.27 -19.18
CA TYR A 177 7.01 -20.52 -18.01
C TYR A 177 8.15 -20.24 -17.01
N VAL A 178 9.15 -21.13 -16.90
CA VAL A 178 10.32 -20.94 -16.04
C VAL A 178 11.21 -19.85 -16.62
N ASP A 179 11.41 -19.82 -17.94
CA ASP A 179 12.17 -18.77 -18.60
C ASP A 179 11.50 -17.40 -18.43
N ASN A 180 10.17 -17.34 -18.51
CA ASN A 180 9.40 -16.12 -18.23
C ASN A 180 9.61 -15.64 -16.78
N ILE A 181 9.62 -16.55 -15.78
CA ILE A 181 9.92 -16.20 -14.37
C ILE A 181 11.36 -15.66 -14.24
N LEU A 182 12.33 -16.31 -14.89
CA LEU A 182 13.74 -15.88 -14.83
C LEU A 182 13.93 -14.49 -15.46
N GLN A 183 13.19 -14.18 -16.52
CA GLN A 183 13.16 -12.86 -17.11
C GLN A 183 12.61 -11.81 -16.13
N VAL A 184 11.53 -12.11 -15.41
CA VAL A 184 10.99 -11.21 -14.36
C VAL A 184 12.02 -10.93 -13.27
N ARG A 185 12.74 -11.97 -12.82
CA ARG A 185 13.81 -11.83 -11.82
C ARG A 185 14.92 -10.86 -12.27
N SER A 186 15.26 -10.84 -13.56
CA SER A 186 16.30 -9.95 -14.08
C SER A 186 15.93 -8.46 -14.01
N PHE A 187 14.65 -8.11 -13.93
CA PHE A 187 14.21 -6.72 -13.72
C PHE A 187 14.37 -6.23 -12.27
N VAL A 188 14.56 -7.16 -11.32
CA VAL A 188 14.66 -6.87 -9.88
C VAL A 188 16.12 -6.73 -9.41
N SER A 189 17.07 -7.34 -10.12
CA SER A 189 18.52 -7.24 -9.86
C SER A 189 19.16 -5.99 -10.45
#